data_AF-A0A059F0A8-F1
#
_entry.id   AF-A0A059F0A8-F1
#
_cell.length_a   1.000
_cell.length_b   1.000
_cell.length_c   1.000
_cell.angle_alpha   90.00
_cell.angle_beta   90.00
_cell.angle_gamma   90.00
#
_symmetry.space_group_name_H-M   'P 1'
#
loop_
_entity.id
_entity.type
_entity.pdbx_description
1 polymer ?
#
loop_
_entity_poly.entity_id
_entity_poly.type
_entity_poly.pdbx_seq_one_letter_code
_entity_poly.pdbx_strand_id
1 'polypeptide(L)'
;MQEVLTGQYNIEIFDPDKQKYKNVRKVMLKSNSHRLELEYNCVLFEIKERNIVDIIVYKGVTVEELIPEEYNYACQGVCYRKTGNISYISFGGMILIIEGEVDLQDLDNVCLAAKLI
;
A
#
# COMPACT_ATOMS: atom_id res chain seq x y z
N MET A 1 -8.01 -12.68 -8.38
CA MET A 1 -7.56 -11.31 -8.09
C MET A 1 -7.25 -10.61 -9.41
N GLN A 2 -7.50 -9.31 -9.52
CA GLN A 2 -7.13 -8.49 -10.68
C GLN A 2 -6.13 -7.43 -10.24
N GLU A 3 -4.98 -7.31 -10.91
CA GLU A 3 -4.04 -6.22 -10.65
C GLU A 3 -4.64 -4.87 -11.08
N VAL A 4 -4.60 -3.90 -10.17
CA VAL A 4 -5.10 -2.53 -10.41
C VAL A 4 -4.01 -1.47 -10.25
N LEU A 5 -2.90 -1.83 -9.60
CA LEU A 5 -1.70 -0.99 -9.49
C LEU A 5 -0.49 -1.91 -9.37
N THR A 6 0.58 -1.58 -10.08
CA THR A 6 1.89 -2.24 -9.94
C THR A 6 2.98 -1.20 -10.19
N GLY A 7 4.03 -1.22 -9.36
CA GLY A 7 5.18 -0.37 -9.60
C GLY A 7 6.13 -0.22 -8.43
N GLN A 8 7.26 0.42 -8.74
CA GLN A 8 8.30 0.78 -7.78
C GLN A 8 8.13 2.22 -7.34
N TYR A 9 8.24 2.44 -6.03
CA TYR A 9 8.02 3.73 -5.41
C TYR A 9 9.22 4.14 -4.56
N ASN A 10 9.66 5.38 -4.74
CA ASN A 10 10.65 6.01 -3.89
C ASN A 10 9.95 6.59 -2.65
N ILE A 11 10.67 6.63 -1.53
CA ILE A 11 10.19 7.31 -0.33
C ILE A 11 10.32 8.82 -0.53
N GLU A 12 9.19 9.53 -0.52
CA GLU A 12 9.14 10.99 -0.55
C GLU A 12 9.24 11.57 0.87
N ILE A 13 8.53 10.96 1.83
CA ILE A 13 8.56 11.35 3.25
C ILE A 13 8.55 10.09 4.10
N PHE A 14 9.49 9.99 5.03
CA PHE A 14 9.59 8.89 5.98
C PHE A 14 9.07 9.30 7.36
N ASP A 15 8.12 8.55 7.90
CA ASP A 15 7.58 8.70 9.26
C ASP A 15 7.21 10.15 9.65
N PRO A 16 6.29 10.80 8.89
CA PRO A 16 5.88 12.18 9.15
C PRO A 16 5.28 12.38 10.55
N ASP A 17 4.73 11.32 11.14
CA ASP A 17 4.10 11.32 12.46
C ASP A 17 5.11 11.11 13.62
N LYS A 18 6.41 10.98 13.32
CA LYS A 18 7.51 10.82 14.29
C LYS A 18 7.29 9.68 15.29
N GLN A 19 7.01 8.47 14.81
CA GLN A 19 6.78 7.27 15.63
C GLN A 19 5.67 7.43 16.67
N LYS A 20 4.56 8.07 16.28
CA LYS A 20 3.37 8.20 17.12
C LYS A 20 2.88 6.85 17.66
N TYR A 21 3.08 5.77 16.91
CA TYR A 21 2.73 4.40 17.29
C TYR A 21 3.96 3.50 17.29
N LYS A 22 4.01 2.56 18.24
CA LYS A 22 5.17 1.68 18.45
C LYS A 22 5.42 0.74 17.27
N ASN A 23 4.36 0.18 16.69
CA ASN A 23 4.43 -0.88 15.69
C ASN A 23 3.89 -0.46 14.33
N VAL A 24 3.36 0.76 14.21
CA VAL A 24 2.80 1.28 12.96
C VAL A 24 3.56 2.53 12.59
N ARG A 25 4.02 2.60 11.35
CA ARG A 25 4.63 3.79 10.77
C ARG A 25 3.89 4.19 9.51
N LYS A 26 4.06 5.45 9.15
CA LYS A 26 3.55 6.04 7.92
C LYS A 26 4.70 6.37 6.98
N VAL A 27 4.53 6.10 5.70
CA VAL A 27 5.44 6.56 4.64
C VAL A 27 4.65 7.19 3.50
N MET A 28 5.20 8.25 2.93
CA MET A 28 4.74 8.80 1.67
C MET A 28 5.64 8.26 0.56
N LEU A 29 5.05 7.60 -0.42
CA LEU A 29 5.72 6.93 -1.52
C LEU A 29 5.34 7.61 -2.83
N LYS A 30 6.25 7.64 -3.79
CA LYS A 30 6.02 8.31 -5.08
C LYS A 30 6.63 7.56 -6.25
N SER A 31 5.87 7.47 -7.32
CA SER A 31 6.30 7.08 -8.66
C SER A 31 6.03 8.21 -9.65
N ASN A 32 6.26 7.98 -10.95
CA ASN A 32 6.02 8.98 -11.98
C ASN A 32 4.53 9.33 -12.15
N SER A 33 3.62 8.39 -11.83
CA SER A 33 2.18 8.51 -12.08
C SER A 33 1.32 8.50 -10.81
N HIS A 34 1.88 8.10 -9.67
CA HIS A 34 1.13 7.90 -8.43
C HIS A 34 1.88 8.39 -7.20
N ARG A 35 1.11 8.79 -6.20
CA ARG A 35 1.60 9.07 -4.85
C ARG A 35 0.79 8.26 -3.85
N LEU A 36 1.47 7.60 -2.92
CA LEU A 36 0.84 6.74 -1.93
C LEU A 36 1.13 7.25 -0.53
N GLU A 37 0.13 7.24 0.35
CA GLU A 37 0.32 7.30 1.81
C GLU A 37 0.06 5.90 2.35
N LEU A 38 1.06 5.25 2.94
CA LEU A 38 0.95 3.89 3.45
C LEU A 38 1.27 3.84 4.94
N GLU A 39 0.31 3.38 5.72
CA GLU A 39 0.53 2.90 7.08
C GLU A 39 0.83 1.40 7.04
N TYR A 40 1.90 0.99 7.71
CA TYR A 40 2.37 -0.39 7.70
C TYR A 40 2.88 -0.81 9.07
N ASN A 41 2.89 -2.12 9.31
CA ASN A 41 3.48 -2.70 10.51
C ASN A 41 5.01 -2.72 10.37
N CYS A 42 5.69 -1.82 11.06
CA CYS A 42 7.14 -1.64 10.93
C CYS A 42 7.98 -2.75 11.59
N VAL A 43 7.35 -3.66 12.35
CA VAL A 43 8.02 -4.86 12.90
C VAL A 43 8.06 -5.98 11.86
N LEU A 44 7.02 -6.07 11.02
CA LEU A 44 6.91 -7.10 9.98
C LEU A 44 7.54 -6.67 8.65
N PHE A 45 7.55 -5.36 8.37
CA PHE A 45 8.06 -4.79 7.14
C PHE A 45 8.89 -3.54 7.45
N GLU A 46 10.20 -3.70 7.59
CA GLU A 46 11.10 -2.62 8.03
C GLU A 46 11.55 -1.75 6.86
N ILE A 47 10.76 -0.72 6.53
CA ILE A 47 11.13 0.29 5.54
C ILE A 47 12.13 1.29 6.15
N LYS A 48 13.18 1.67 5.40
CA LYS A 48 14.16 2.72 5.74
C LYS A 48 14.15 3.83 4.69
N GLU A 49 14.54 5.06 5.06
CA GLU A 49 14.46 6.28 4.24
C GLU A 49 14.96 6.18 2.79
N ARG A 50 15.90 5.30 2.49
CA ARG A 50 16.50 5.14 1.16
C ARG A 50 16.03 3.92 0.40
N ASN A 51 15.07 3.16 0.95
CA ASN A 51 14.54 2.01 0.24
C ASN A 51 13.67 2.43 -0.93
N ILE A 52 13.59 1.53 -1.90
CA ILE A 52 12.56 1.52 -2.93
C ILE A 52 11.57 0.43 -2.54
N VAL A 53 10.28 0.75 -2.57
CA VAL A 53 9.22 -0.20 -2.25
C VAL A 53 8.54 -0.61 -3.56
N ASP A 54 8.54 -1.90 -3.85
CA ASP A 54 7.79 -2.46 -4.97
C ASP A 54 6.43 -2.91 -4.46
N ILE A 55 5.35 -2.42 -5.07
CA ILE A 55 3.97 -2.58 -4.61
C ILE A 55 3.11 -3.13 -5.74
N ILE A 56 2.30 -4.13 -5.41
CA ILE A 56 1.17 -4.57 -6.22
C ILE A 56 -0.10 -4.39 -5.39
N VAL A 57 -1.12 -3.78 -6.00
CA VAL A 57 -2.48 -3.72 -5.45
C VAL A 57 -3.38 -4.54 -6.34
N TYR A 58 -4.08 -5.48 -5.72
CA TYR A 58 -5.10 -6.30 -6.36
C TYR A 58 -6.49 -5.89 -5.91
N LYS A 59 -7.44 -5.92 -6.83
CA LYS A 59 -8.87 -5.98 -6.56
C LYS A 59 -9.31 -7.43 -6.38
N GLY A 60 -9.98 -7.72 -5.28
CA GLY A 60 -10.46 -9.05 -4.87
C GLY A 60 -9.97 -9.48 -3.49
N VAL A 61 -10.32 -10.71 -3.12
CA VAL A 61 -9.86 -11.37 -1.89
C VAL A 61 -8.47 -11.98 -2.15
N THR A 62 -7.58 -11.91 -1.16
CA THR A 62 -6.25 -12.51 -1.17
C THR A 62 -6.32 -14.00 -1.55
N VAL A 63 -5.54 -14.38 -2.56
CA VAL A 63 -5.24 -15.76 -2.93
C VAL A 63 -3.73 -15.88 -2.90
N GLU A 64 -3.18 -16.56 -1.89
CA GLU A 64 -1.74 -16.56 -1.59
C GLU A 64 -0.91 -17.05 -2.77
N GLU A 65 -1.42 -18.04 -3.51
CA GLU A 65 -0.76 -18.65 -4.67
C GLU A 65 -0.59 -17.69 -5.86
N LEU A 66 -1.28 -16.55 -5.85
CA LEU A 66 -1.17 -15.52 -6.88
C LEU A 66 -0.23 -14.36 -6.48
N ILE A 67 0.23 -14.31 -5.24
CA ILE A 67 1.21 -13.32 -4.79
C ILE A 67 2.60 -13.87 -5.11
N PRO A 68 3.45 -13.13 -5.85
CA PRO A 68 4.79 -13.62 -6.15
C PRO A 68 5.59 -13.83 -4.85
N GLU A 69 6.33 -14.93 -4.76
CA GLU A 69 6.99 -15.39 -3.53
C GLU A 69 7.94 -14.36 -2.91
N GLU A 70 8.49 -13.46 -3.72
CA GLU A 70 9.38 -12.41 -3.24
C GLU A 70 8.66 -11.24 -2.53
N TYR A 71 7.33 -11.17 -2.60
CA TYR A 71 6.52 -10.18 -1.88
C TYR A 71 6.22 -10.69 -0.47
N ASN A 72 7.04 -10.26 0.48
CA ASN A 72 7.05 -10.74 1.86
C ASN A 72 6.13 -9.98 2.81
N TYR A 73 5.39 -8.98 2.31
CA TYR A 73 4.39 -8.26 3.08
C TYR A 73 3.07 -8.20 2.32
N ALA A 74 2.00 -8.74 2.92
CA ALA A 74 0.67 -8.72 2.33
C ALA A 74 -0.39 -8.26 3.33
N CYS A 75 -1.40 -7.54 2.85
CA CYS A 75 -2.52 -7.04 3.64
C CYS A 75 -3.84 -7.24 2.88
N GLN A 76 -4.88 -7.71 3.58
CA GLN A 76 -6.26 -7.76 3.06
C GLN A 76 -7.06 -6.61 3.67
N GLY A 77 -7.82 -5.91 2.83
CA GLY A 77 -8.59 -4.75 3.21
C GLY A 77 -9.75 -4.46 2.28
N VAL A 78 -10.30 -3.25 2.43
CA VAL A 78 -11.44 -2.76 1.64
C VAL A 78 -11.17 -1.33 1.22
N CYS A 79 -11.46 -1.01 -0.04
CA CYS A 79 -11.57 0.38 -0.51
C CYS A 79 -12.85 0.97 0.06
N TYR A 80 -12.76 1.78 1.10
CA TYR A 80 -13.95 2.30 1.80
C TYR A 80 -14.44 3.63 1.22
N ARG A 81 -13.64 4.28 0.37
CA ARG A 81 -14.00 5.54 -0.28
C ARG A 81 -13.16 5.77 -1.54
N LYS A 82 -13.81 6.19 -2.62
CA LYS A 82 -13.23 6.70 -3.87
C LYS A 82 -13.70 8.14 -4.07
N THR A 83 -12.79 9.06 -4.32
CA THR A 83 -13.11 10.47 -4.58
C THR A 83 -12.25 10.98 -5.73
N GLY A 84 -12.80 11.01 -6.93
CA GLY A 84 -12.05 11.31 -8.15
C GLY A 84 -10.86 10.36 -8.31
N ASN A 85 -9.66 10.92 -8.45
CA ASN A 85 -8.42 10.14 -8.59
C ASN A 85 -7.80 9.74 -7.24
N ILE A 86 -8.56 9.77 -6.14
CA ILE A 86 -8.07 9.37 -4.82
C ILE A 86 -8.85 8.17 -4.31
N SER A 87 -8.16 7.07 -4.05
CA SER A 87 -8.74 5.86 -3.46
C SER A 87 -8.26 5.71 -2.01
N TYR A 88 -9.19 5.46 -1.08
CA TYR A 88 -8.91 5.27 0.34
C TYR A 88 -9.20 3.82 0.74
N ILE A 89 -8.20 3.14 1.28
CA ILE A 89 -8.22 1.72 1.58
C ILE A 89 -7.88 1.52 3.05
N SER A 90 -8.59 0.59 3.71
CA SER A 90 -8.34 0.21 5.11
C SER A 90 -8.02 -1.28 5.22
N PHE A 91 -6.90 -1.58 5.87
CA PHE A 91 -6.42 -2.92 6.21
C PHE A 91 -6.58 -3.16 7.70
N GLY A 92 -7.84 -3.21 8.18
CA GLY A 92 -8.13 -3.40 9.60
C GLY A 92 -7.73 -2.21 10.48
N GLY A 93 -7.79 -0.98 9.94
CA GLY A 93 -7.45 0.25 10.64
C GLY A 93 -6.14 0.91 10.19
N MET A 94 -5.24 0.16 9.52
CA MET A 94 -4.10 0.75 8.81
C MET A 94 -4.55 1.27 7.44
N ILE A 95 -4.13 2.48 7.07
CA ILE A 95 -4.63 3.16 5.88
C ILE A 95 -3.63 3.11 4.73
N LEU A 96 -4.16 2.90 3.51
CA LEU A 96 -3.49 3.23 2.26
C LEU A 96 -4.33 4.26 1.49
N ILE A 97 -3.70 5.34 1.08
CA ILE A 97 -4.28 6.34 0.18
C ILE A 97 -3.50 6.28 -1.12
N ILE A 98 -4.21 6.12 -2.24
CA ILE A 98 -3.64 6.14 -3.58
C ILE A 98 -4.12 7.42 -4.26
N GLU A 99 -3.20 8.34 -4.54
CA GLU A 99 -3.42 9.47 -5.45
C GLU A 99 -2.94 9.05 -6.85
N GLY A 100 -3.90 8.90 -7.76
CA GLY A 100 -3.70 8.45 -9.14
C GLY A 100 -4.88 7.59 -9.62
N GLU A 101 -4.97 7.38 -10.93
CA GLU A 101 -6.06 6.61 -11.53
C GLU A 101 -5.83 5.11 -11.32
N VAL A 102 -6.77 4.46 -10.61
CA VAL A 102 -6.81 3.02 -10.37
C VAL A 102 -8.25 2.53 -10.43
N ASP A 103 -8.46 1.31 -10.94
CA ASP A 103 -9.77 0.66 -11.07
C ASP A 103 -10.26 0.09 -9.72
N LEU A 104 -10.60 1.01 -8.80
CA LEU A 104 -11.18 0.70 -7.50
C LEU A 104 -12.44 1.54 -7.25
N GLN A 105 -13.43 0.91 -6.62
CA GLN A 105 -14.70 1.49 -6.20
C GLN A 105 -14.91 1.30 -4.71
N ASP A 106 -15.90 2.01 -4.16
CA ASP A 106 -16.33 1.82 -2.78
C ASP A 106 -16.76 0.35 -2.57
N LEU A 107 -16.37 -0.21 -1.43
CA LEU A 107 -16.61 -1.59 -0.99
C LEU A 107 -15.87 -2.68 -1.78
N ASP A 108 -14.99 -2.33 -2.71
CA ASP A 108 -14.11 -3.31 -3.35
C ASP A 108 -13.17 -3.93 -2.31
N ASN A 109 -13.07 -5.27 -2.32
CA ASN A 109 -12.02 -5.97 -1.59
C ASN A 109 -10.67 -5.67 -2.23
N VAL A 110 -9.64 -5.43 -1.40
CA VAL A 110 -8.31 -5.06 -1.85
C VAL A 110 -7.25 -5.90 -1.16
N CYS A 111 -6.28 -6.40 -1.92
CA CYS A 111 -5.06 -6.97 -1.40
C CYS A 111 -3.86 -6.08 -1.78
N LEU A 112 -3.05 -5.70 -0.79
CA LEU A 112 -1.75 -5.09 -1.00
C LEU A 112 -0.68 -6.18 -0.86
N ALA A 113 0.27 -6.22 -1.79
CA ALA A 113 1.52 -6.95 -1.67
C ALA A 113 2.69 -5.97 -1.83
N ALA A 114 3.70 -6.08 -0.98
CA ALA A 114 4.90 -5.24 -1.05
C ALA A 114 6.20 -6.03 -0.82
N LYS A 115 7.29 -5.55 -1.41
CA LYS A 115 8.67 -5.94 -1.12
C LYS A 115 9.60 -4.72 -1.14
N LEU A 116 10.78 -4.89 -0.56
CA LEU A 116 11.86 -3.91 -0.62
C LEU A 116 12.85 -4.28 -1.73
N ILE A 117 13.39 -3.27 -2.41
CA ILE A 117 14.49 -3.38 -3.38
C ILE A 117 15.75 -2.75 -2.79
#